data_AF-A0A2D6TN70-F1
#
_entry.id   AF-A0A2D6TN70-F1
#
_cell.length_a   1.000
_cell.length_b   1.000
_cell.length_c   1.000
_cell.angle_alpha   90.00
_cell.angle_beta   90.00
_cell.angle_gamma   90.00
#
_symmetry.space_group_name_H-M   'P 1'
#
loop_
_entity.id
_entity.type
_entity.pdbx_description
1 polymer ?
#
loop_
_entity_poly.entity_id
_entity_poly.type
_entity_poly.pdbx_seq_one_letter_code
_entity_poly.pdbx_strand_id
1 'polypeptide(L)'
;MKKSIIFIIIILLIIASSVYFLQFNKQENCILELDTDICPEGCEEGCDDIIYSEYFNSRITGESEEKFDAIKLKSVFPRLDDIDFRDVKALGGTYVYGDRLYFNEEGAFNPDAQKISKEGYKTLLQNLAQRFNVVLGTKDAIDSIIILIG
;
A
#
# COMPACT_ATOMS: atom_id res chain seq x y z
N MET A 1 -35.51 -29.85 26.08
CA MET A 1 -34.34 -30.24 25.24
C MET A 1 -34.06 -29.26 24.10
N LYS A 2 -35.03 -28.90 23.23
CA LYS A 2 -34.79 -27.96 22.10
C LYS A 2 -34.27 -26.56 22.51
N LYS A 3 -34.73 -26.01 23.65
CA LYS A 3 -34.28 -24.69 24.15
C LYS A 3 -32.82 -24.67 24.61
N SER A 4 -32.30 -25.78 25.13
CA SER A 4 -30.89 -25.89 25.56
C SER A 4 -29.93 -25.94 24.37
N ILE A 5 -30.35 -26.54 23.25
CA ILE A 5 -29.54 -26.61 22.02
C ILE A 5 -29.35 -25.21 21.42
N ILE A 6 -30.42 -24.41 21.40
CA ILE A 6 -30.37 -23.02 20.89
C ILE A 6 -29.41 -22.18 21.71
N PHE A 7 -29.42 -22.34 23.03
CA PHE A 7 -28.55 -21.59 23.93
C PHE A 7 -27.06 -21.92 23.71
N ILE A 8 -26.74 -23.19 23.45
CA ILE A 8 -25.37 -23.65 23.15
C ILE A 8 -24.87 -23.07 21.81
N ILE A 9 -25.73 -23.00 20.79
CA ILE A 9 -25.38 -22.42 19.49
C ILE A 9 -25.07 -20.92 19.61
N ILE A 10 -25.85 -20.19 20.41
CA ILE A 10 -25.62 -18.76 20.65
C ILE A 10 -24.28 -18.54 21.36
N ILE A 11 -23.97 -19.35 22.37
CA ILE A 11 -22.67 -19.28 23.08
C ILE A 11 -21.52 -19.59 22.13
N LEU A 12 -21.64 -20.62 21.29
CA LEU A 12 -20.61 -20.95 20.29
C LEU A 12 -20.40 -19.83 19.27
N LEU A 13 -21.47 -19.14 18.85
CA LEU A 13 -21.37 -17.99 17.95
C LEU A 13 -20.68 -16.78 18.61
N ILE A 14 -20.96 -16.53 19.88
CA ILE A 14 -20.31 -15.46 20.64
C ILE A 14 -18.82 -15.79 20.86
N ILE A 15 -18.50 -17.04 21.19
CA ILE A 15 -17.11 -17.49 21.36
C ILE A 15 -16.37 -17.41 20.02
N ALA A 16 -16.95 -17.91 18.93
CA ALA A 16 -16.36 -17.82 17.59
C ALA A 16 -16.15 -16.36 17.16
N SER A 17 -17.12 -15.48 17.42
CA SER A 17 -16.99 -14.03 17.21
C SER A 17 -15.87 -13.43 18.04
N SER A 18 -15.77 -13.79 19.32
CA SER A 18 -14.73 -13.24 20.21
C SER A 18 -13.33 -13.77 19.87
N VAL A 19 -13.21 -15.02 19.42
CA VAL A 19 -11.94 -15.60 18.96
C VAL A 19 -11.53 -14.98 17.63
N TYR A 20 -12.48 -14.76 16.71
CA TYR A 20 -12.23 -14.03 15.45
C TYR A 20 -11.79 -12.58 15.73
N PHE A 21 -12.41 -11.91 16.70
CA PHE A 21 -12.05 -10.55 17.12
C PHE A 21 -10.67 -10.50 17.79
N LEU A 22 -10.32 -11.50 18.61
CA LEU A 22 -9.00 -11.61 19.24
C LEU A 22 -7.88 -11.91 18.22
N GLN A 23 -8.15 -12.71 17.18
CA GLN A 23 -7.22 -12.88 16.06
C GLN A 23 -7.03 -11.57 15.29
N PHE A 24 -8.10 -10.80 15.07
CA PHE A 24 -8.04 -9.45 14.49
C PHE A 24 -7.19 -8.48 15.33
N ASN A 25 -7.33 -8.49 16.66
CA ASN A 25 -6.53 -7.63 17.55
C ASN A 25 -5.05 -8.00 17.62
N LYS A 26 -4.68 -9.26 17.37
CA LYS A 26 -3.26 -9.63 17.26
C LYS A 26 -2.62 -9.06 15.99
N GLN A 27 -3.42 -8.78 14.97
CA GLN A 27 -3.01 -8.19 13.70
C GLN A 27 -2.79 -6.67 13.78
N GLU A 28 -3.38 -5.97 14.77
CA GLU A 28 -3.15 -4.52 14.99
C GLU A 28 -1.69 -4.19 15.33
N ASN A 29 -0.93 -5.15 15.86
CA ASN A 29 0.49 -4.94 16.22
C ASN A 29 1.46 -5.16 15.06
N CYS A 30 1.00 -5.66 13.90
CA CYS A 30 1.84 -5.87 12.70
C CYS A 30 1.41 -5.01 11.52
N ILE A 31 0.69 -3.93 11.81
CA ILE A 31 0.44 -2.90 10.82
C ILE A 31 1.76 -2.14 10.66
N LEU A 32 2.26 -2.09 9.43
CA LEU A 32 3.44 -1.28 9.09
C LEU A 32 3.19 0.14 9.61
N GLU A 33 4.01 0.64 10.53
CA GLU A 33 3.97 2.06 10.84
C GLU A 33 4.39 2.80 9.56
N LEU A 34 3.41 3.48 8.95
CA LEU A 34 3.48 4.02 7.60
C LEU A 34 4.74 4.87 7.35
N ASP A 35 5.31 5.48 8.38
CA ASP A 35 6.41 6.44 8.24
C ASP A 35 7.79 5.80 8.08
N THR A 36 8.01 4.55 8.51
CA THR A 36 9.39 4.08 8.71
C THR A 36 9.81 2.92 7.82
N ASP A 37 8.90 2.25 7.11
CA ASP A 37 9.20 0.93 6.48
C ASP A 37 9.79 -0.05 7.52
N ILE A 38 9.53 0.17 8.81
CA ILE A 38 10.00 -0.65 9.92
C ILE A 38 8.83 -1.50 10.39
N CYS A 39 9.07 -2.80 10.48
CA CYS A 39 8.14 -3.71 11.11
C CYS A 39 8.19 -3.59 12.64
N PRO A 40 7.03 -3.51 13.32
CA PRO A 40 6.99 -3.49 14.78
C PRO A 40 7.66 -4.73 15.39
N GLU A 41 8.33 -4.56 16.53
CA GLU A 41 8.96 -5.67 17.25
C GLU A 41 7.92 -6.74 17.64
N GLY A 42 8.16 -8.00 17.24
CA GLY A 42 7.29 -9.14 17.54
C GLY A 42 6.43 -9.64 16.37
N CYS A 43 6.59 -9.08 15.18
CA CYS A 43 5.94 -9.55 13.95
C CYS A 43 6.82 -10.54 13.19
N GLU A 44 6.50 -11.84 13.31
CA GLU A 44 7.23 -12.94 12.64
C GLU A 44 6.66 -13.28 11.25
N GLU A 45 5.41 -12.90 10.95
CA GLU A 45 4.74 -13.12 9.65
C GLU A 45 4.43 -11.76 9.01
N GLY A 46 4.80 -11.59 7.74
CA GLY A 46 4.54 -10.33 7.02
C GLY A 46 5.57 -9.23 7.31
N CYS A 47 6.75 -9.61 7.78
CA CYS A 47 7.84 -8.68 8.06
C CYS A 47 9.18 -9.21 7.58
N ASP A 48 9.16 -10.11 6.59
CA ASP A 48 10.35 -10.65 5.93
C ASP A 48 11.14 -9.48 5.37
N ASP A 49 12.23 -9.03 6.03
CA ASP A 49 13.38 -8.20 5.59
C ASP A 49 13.25 -7.27 4.35
N ILE A 50 12.06 -6.81 4.00
CA ILE A 50 11.75 -6.25 2.69
C ILE A 50 11.22 -4.85 2.88
N ILE A 51 11.96 -3.93 2.30
CA ILE A 51 11.53 -2.56 2.12
C ILE A 51 10.35 -2.63 1.14
N TYR A 52 9.12 -2.61 1.65
CA TYR A 52 7.91 -2.85 0.87
C TYR A 52 7.72 -1.89 -0.31
N SER A 53 8.19 -0.66 -0.14
CA SER A 53 8.26 0.34 -1.21
C SER A 53 9.24 -0.06 -2.32
N GLU A 54 10.36 -0.73 -2.00
CA GLU A 54 11.28 -1.29 -3.00
C GLU A 54 10.70 -2.52 -3.69
N TYR A 55 10.05 -3.40 -2.95
CA TYR A 55 9.37 -4.55 -3.56
C TYR A 55 8.31 -4.08 -4.55
N PHE A 56 7.43 -3.17 -4.13
CA PHE A 56 6.44 -2.55 -5.01
C PHE A 56 7.09 -1.92 -6.24
N ASN A 57 8.10 -1.06 -6.06
CA ASN A 57 8.85 -0.43 -7.14
C ASN A 57 9.40 -1.48 -8.14
N SER A 58 10.09 -2.51 -7.64
CA SER A 58 10.68 -3.56 -8.50
C SER A 58 9.63 -4.32 -9.31
N ARG A 59 8.45 -4.55 -8.74
CA ARG A 59 7.36 -5.29 -9.37
C ARG A 59 6.66 -4.47 -10.45
N ILE A 60 6.43 -3.18 -10.21
CA ILE A 60 5.75 -2.31 -11.19
C ILE A 60 6.67 -1.80 -12.30
N THR A 61 7.97 -1.71 -12.04
CA THR A 61 8.97 -1.33 -13.06
C THR A 61 9.57 -2.54 -13.80
N GLY A 62 9.36 -3.76 -13.29
CA GLY A 62 9.75 -5.01 -13.94
C GLY A 62 11.26 -5.16 -14.12
N GLU A 63 12.05 -4.74 -13.12
CA GLU A 63 13.53 -4.67 -13.15
C GLU A 63 14.12 -3.68 -14.17
N SER A 64 13.28 -2.97 -14.92
CA SER A 64 13.74 -1.83 -15.71
C SER A 64 14.05 -0.69 -14.76
N GLU A 65 15.33 -0.31 -14.65
CA GLU A 65 15.72 0.96 -14.04
C GLU A 65 15.19 2.18 -14.84
N GLU A 66 14.35 1.97 -15.87
CA GLU A 66 13.54 3.06 -16.41
C GLU A 66 12.85 3.74 -15.24
N LYS A 67 13.29 4.97 -15.00
CA LYS A 67 12.79 5.81 -13.94
C LYS A 67 11.41 6.28 -14.41
N PHE A 68 10.35 5.56 -14.07
CA PHE A 68 8.99 5.91 -14.52
C PHE A 68 8.56 7.26 -13.95
N ASP A 69 7.93 8.08 -14.78
CA ASP A 69 7.09 9.19 -14.36
C ASP A 69 5.62 8.73 -14.20
N ALA A 70 4.76 9.62 -13.70
CA ALA A 70 3.34 9.29 -13.50
C ALA A 70 2.63 8.92 -14.81
N ILE A 71 2.96 9.58 -15.92
CA ILE A 71 2.32 9.36 -17.23
C ILE A 71 2.67 7.95 -17.74
N LYS A 72 3.95 7.59 -17.66
CA LYS A 72 4.45 6.28 -18.07
C LYS A 72 3.83 5.18 -17.21
N LEU A 73 3.75 5.36 -15.88
CA LEU A 73 3.09 4.36 -15.02
C LEU A 73 1.63 4.17 -15.40
N LYS A 74 0.88 5.25 -15.60
CA LYS A 74 -0.53 5.17 -16.03
C LYS A 74 -0.71 4.51 -17.40
N SER A 75 0.29 4.62 -18.28
CA SER A 75 0.26 3.92 -19.58
C SER A 75 0.40 2.41 -19.45
N VAL A 76 1.08 1.93 -18.40
CA VAL A 76 1.29 0.50 -18.12
C VAL A 76 0.21 -0.07 -17.21
N PHE A 77 -0.25 0.73 -16.24
CA PHE A 77 -1.27 0.38 -15.25
C PHE A 77 -2.48 1.30 -15.42
N PRO A 78 -3.41 0.97 -16.33
CA PRO A 78 -4.46 1.88 -16.80
C PRO A 78 -5.51 2.22 -15.74
N ARG A 79 -5.53 1.51 -14.60
CA ARG A 79 -6.44 1.79 -13.48
C ARG A 79 -5.83 2.72 -12.42
N LEU A 80 -4.59 3.18 -12.61
CA LEU A 80 -4.03 4.27 -11.83
C LEU A 80 -4.76 5.58 -12.17
N ASP A 81 -5.30 6.21 -11.13
CA ASP A 81 -5.97 7.50 -11.24
C ASP A 81 -5.04 8.64 -10.82
N ASP A 82 -5.35 9.86 -11.27
CA ASP A 82 -4.58 11.06 -10.92
C ASP A 82 -4.43 11.25 -9.40
N ILE A 83 -5.45 10.88 -8.63
CA ILE A 83 -5.46 11.00 -7.17
C ILE A 83 -4.43 10.08 -6.49
N ASP A 84 -4.06 8.96 -7.13
CA ASP A 84 -3.07 8.02 -6.58
C ASP A 84 -1.66 8.64 -6.54
N PHE A 85 -1.43 9.66 -7.37
CA PHE A 85 -0.18 10.40 -7.43
C PHE A 85 -0.15 11.64 -6.54
N ARG A 86 -1.17 11.86 -5.69
CA ARG A 86 -1.18 12.97 -4.75
C ARG A 86 0.03 12.90 -3.81
N ASP A 87 0.79 13.99 -3.76
CA ASP A 87 1.98 14.18 -2.93
C ASP A 87 3.13 13.18 -3.23
N VAL A 88 3.06 12.49 -4.38
CA VAL A 88 4.13 11.58 -4.80
C VAL A 88 5.36 12.38 -5.15
N LYS A 89 6.46 12.12 -4.44
CA LYS A 89 7.74 12.78 -4.69
C LYS A 89 8.39 12.27 -5.97
N ALA A 90 8.94 13.20 -6.73
CA ALA A 90 9.79 12.94 -7.87
C ALA A 90 11.24 13.37 -7.57
N LEU A 91 12.17 13.14 -8.50
CA LEU A 91 13.58 13.51 -8.33
C LEU A 91 13.80 15.02 -8.25
N GLY A 92 12.96 15.82 -8.91
CA GLY A 92 13.10 17.28 -9.00
C GLY A 92 11.84 18.04 -8.60
N GLY A 93 10.97 17.45 -7.78
CA GLY A 93 9.73 18.09 -7.37
C GLY A 93 8.69 17.12 -6.84
N THR A 94 7.44 17.55 -6.84
CA THR A 94 6.33 16.79 -6.26
C THR A 94 5.12 16.79 -7.19
N TYR A 95 4.45 15.65 -7.32
CA TYR A 95 3.16 15.56 -7.98
C TYR A 95 2.06 16.09 -7.07
N VAL A 96 1.25 17.02 -7.58
CA VAL A 96 0.17 17.65 -6.82
C VAL A 96 -1.16 17.38 -7.51
N TYR A 97 -2.15 16.94 -6.73
CA TYR A 97 -3.49 16.67 -7.21
C TYR A 97 -4.46 17.77 -6.73
N GLY A 98 -4.96 18.54 -7.69
CA GLY A 98 -6.07 19.47 -7.51
C GLY A 98 -7.24 19.06 -8.41
N ASP A 99 -7.64 19.94 -9.33
CA ASP A 99 -8.63 19.60 -10.38
C ASP A 99 -8.09 18.56 -11.37
N ARG A 100 -6.76 18.47 -11.49
CA ARG A 100 -6.02 17.50 -12.30
C ARG A 100 -4.65 17.24 -11.66
N LEU A 101 -3.99 16.17 -12.06
CA LEU A 101 -2.59 15.95 -11.69
C LEU A 101 -1.68 16.94 -12.42
N TYR A 102 -0.78 17.60 -11.69
CA TYR A 102 0.30 18.40 -12.27
C TYR A 102 1.60 18.18 -11.51
N PHE A 103 2.71 18.41 -12.20
CA PHE A 103 4.05 18.34 -11.62
C PHE A 103 4.48 19.73 -11.13
N ASN A 104 4.76 19.83 -9.83
CA ASN A 104 5.36 21.01 -9.23
C ASN A 104 6.87 20.84 -9.17
N GLU A 105 7.58 21.44 -10.12
CA GLU A 105 9.05 21.40 -10.17
C GLU A 105 9.66 22.24 -9.04
N GLU A 106 10.67 21.68 -8.39
CA GLU A 106 11.39 22.30 -7.27
C GLU A 106 12.88 22.37 -7.60
N GLY A 107 13.46 23.55 -7.45
CA GLY A 107 14.90 23.76 -7.70
C GLY A 107 15.23 24.04 -9.17
N ALA A 108 16.35 23.50 -9.63
CA ALA A 108 16.88 23.75 -10.97
C ALA A 108 16.38 22.70 -11.98
N PHE A 109 16.25 23.11 -13.25
CA PHE A 109 15.80 22.24 -14.32
C PHE A 109 16.61 20.94 -14.40
N ASN A 110 15.90 19.81 -14.34
CA ASN A 110 16.45 18.48 -14.49
C ASN A 110 15.60 17.69 -15.50
N PRO A 111 16.18 17.14 -16.59
CA PRO A 111 15.41 16.33 -17.54
C PRO A 111 14.79 15.09 -16.89
N ASP A 112 15.31 14.68 -15.74
CA ASP A 112 14.82 13.56 -14.94
C ASP A 112 13.87 14.00 -13.80
N ALA A 113 13.50 15.29 -13.72
CA ALA A 113 12.77 15.86 -12.57
C ALA A 113 11.46 15.14 -12.25
N GLN A 114 10.70 14.73 -13.27
CA GLN A 114 9.38 14.11 -13.12
C GLN A 114 9.42 12.64 -12.69
N LYS A 115 10.60 12.03 -12.64
CA LYS A 115 10.73 10.61 -12.35
C LYS A 115 10.46 10.36 -10.87
N ILE A 116 9.64 9.36 -10.57
CA ILE A 116 9.24 9.06 -9.20
C ILE A 116 10.46 8.62 -8.39
N SER A 117 10.65 9.24 -7.22
CA SER A 117 11.76 8.90 -6.33
C SER A 117 11.41 7.64 -5.52
N LYS A 118 12.40 7.06 -4.82
CA LYS A 118 12.15 5.95 -3.88
C LYS A 118 11.06 6.30 -2.86
N GLU A 119 11.13 7.51 -2.30
CA GLU A 119 10.12 8.05 -1.39
C GLU A 119 8.76 8.23 -2.08
N GLY A 120 8.75 8.64 -3.34
CA GLY A 120 7.53 8.75 -4.13
C GLY A 120 6.81 7.41 -4.33
N TYR A 121 7.54 6.32 -4.56
CA TYR A 121 6.94 4.98 -4.65
C TYR A 121 6.32 4.52 -3.33
N LYS A 122 6.90 4.92 -2.20
CA LYS A 122 6.30 4.72 -0.89
C LYS A 122 4.97 5.47 -0.76
N THR A 123 4.94 6.76 -1.10
CA THR A 123 3.69 7.54 -1.09
C THR A 123 2.63 6.96 -2.02
N LEU A 124 3.04 6.55 -3.23
CA LEU A 124 2.13 5.93 -4.20
C LEU A 124 1.52 4.63 -3.64
N LEU A 125 2.34 3.75 -3.06
CA LEU A 125 1.86 2.51 -2.44
C LEU A 125 0.86 2.80 -1.31
N GLN A 126 1.13 3.80 -0.48
CA GLN A 126 0.24 4.21 0.61
C GLN A 126 -1.10 4.74 0.08
N ASN A 127 -1.08 5.59 -0.95
CA ASN A 127 -2.29 6.11 -1.58
C ASN A 127 -3.14 4.97 -2.16
N LEU A 128 -2.52 4.01 -2.83
CA LEU A 128 -3.21 2.84 -3.39
C LEU A 128 -3.77 1.93 -2.31
N ALA A 129 -3.01 1.66 -1.25
CA ALA A 129 -3.48 0.89 -0.11
C ALA A 129 -4.71 1.54 0.54
N GLN A 130 -4.69 2.86 0.73
CA GLN A 130 -5.83 3.61 1.22
C GLN A 130 -7.03 3.52 0.27
N ARG A 131 -6.81 3.71 -1.04
CA ARG A 131 -7.87 3.66 -2.06
C ARG A 131 -8.56 2.29 -2.10
N PHE A 132 -7.80 1.21 -2.00
CA PHE A 132 -8.32 -0.15 -2.08
C PHE A 132 -8.65 -0.77 -0.71
N ASN A 133 -8.50 0.00 0.38
CA ASN A 133 -8.69 -0.48 1.75
C ASN A 133 -7.88 -1.76 2.05
N VAL A 134 -6.63 -1.79 1.60
CA VAL A 134 -5.69 -2.89 1.79
C VAL A 134 -4.76 -2.54 2.95
N VAL A 135 -4.68 -3.43 3.93
CA VAL A 135 -3.70 -3.31 5.02
C VAL A 135 -2.35 -3.77 4.49
N LEU A 136 -1.35 -2.88 4.52
CA LEU A 136 0.02 -3.21 4.16
C LEU A 136 0.68 -4.03 5.26
N GLY A 137 1.57 -4.94 4.85
CA GLY A 137 2.26 -5.84 5.76
C GLY A 137 2.55 -7.21 5.18
N THR A 138 2.31 -7.47 3.89
CA THR A 138 2.79 -8.69 3.22
C THR A 138 3.07 -8.41 1.76
N LYS A 139 3.86 -9.29 1.11
CA LYS A 139 3.99 -9.30 -0.36
C LYS A 139 2.66 -9.50 -1.04
N ASP A 140 1.83 -10.41 -0.53
CA ASP A 140 0.52 -10.72 -1.09
C ASP A 140 -0.41 -9.51 -1.12
N ALA A 141 -0.34 -8.64 -0.10
CA ALA A 141 -1.07 -7.38 -0.07
C ALA A 141 -0.62 -6.45 -1.21
N ILE A 142 0.69 -6.37 -1.46
CA ILE A 142 1.26 -5.54 -2.54
C ILE A 142 0.93 -6.13 -3.92
N ASP A 143 1.13 -7.43 -4.12
CA ASP A 143 0.76 -8.10 -5.37
C ASP A 143 -0.74 -7.95 -5.65
N SER A 144 -1.60 -7.99 -4.61
CA SER A 144 -3.03 -7.70 -4.74
C SER A 144 -3.28 -6.26 -5.24
N ILE A 145 -2.57 -5.27 -4.70
CA ILE A 145 -2.64 -3.88 -5.20
C ILE A 145 -2.19 -3.81 -6.67
N ILE A 146 -1.10 -4.49 -7.05
CA ILE A 146 -0.60 -4.50 -8.43
C ILE A 146 -1.63 -5.10 -9.40
N ILE A 147 -2.29 -6.19 -9.01
CA ILE A 147 -3.37 -6.81 -9.79
C ILE A 147 -4.57 -5.86 -9.94
N LEU A 148 -4.86 -5.04 -8.93
CA LEU A 148 -5.97 -4.09 -8.98
C LEU A 148 -5.71 -2.90 -9.90
N ILE A 149 -4.44 -2.50 -10.09
CA ILE A 149 -4.05 -1.36 -10.93
C ILE A 149 -3.72 -1.74 -12.40
N GLY A 150 -3.38 -3.00 -12.65
CA GLY A 150 -3.19 -3.58 -13.99
C GLY A 150 -4.49 -3.84 -14.73
#